data_AF-A0A1Y3XGI8-F1
#
_entry.id   AF-A0A1Y3XGI8-F1
#
_cell.length_a   1.000
_cell.length_b   1.000
_cell.length_c   1.000
_cell.angle_alpha   90.00
_cell.angle_beta   90.00
_cell.angle_gamma   90.00
#
_symmetry.space_group_name_H-M   'P 1'
#
loop_
_entity.id
_entity.type
_entity.pdbx_description
1 polymer ?
#
loop_
_entity_poly.entity_id
_entity_poly.type
_entity_poly.pdbx_seq_one_letter_code
_entity_poly.pdbx_strand_id
1 'polypeptide(L)'
;MMLNSLKSRIVILVLCFGAVCQWAAGQSFPEKEGERVYYDFSMRRSDMELSGICILLCSGDTVKASIVNNFGATLIDYSYDTKKSKIKLHYVFEKLNKWYIRRVLKRNLKKIMLAMRSGESSYKDVRHKLSYTFILNHDIEK
;
A
#
# COMPACT_ATOMS: atom_id res chain seq x y z
N MET A 1 57.93 -7.43 -13.94
CA MET A 1 56.79 -8.17 -13.37
C MET A 1 55.64 -7.16 -13.12
N MET A 2 54.96 -6.73 -14.18
CA MET A 2 53.88 -5.71 -14.12
C MET A 2 52.69 -6.12 -14.99
N LEU A 3 52.25 -7.36 -14.83
CA LEU A 3 51.04 -7.87 -15.46
C LEU A 3 50.11 -8.22 -14.31
N ASN A 4 49.25 -7.30 -13.81
CA ASN A 4 48.11 -7.62 -12.93
C ASN A 4 47.20 -6.44 -12.49
N SER A 5 47.37 -5.20 -12.98
CA SER A 5 46.51 -4.09 -12.53
C SER A 5 45.16 -3.95 -13.27
N LEU A 6 45.01 -4.58 -14.44
CA LEU A 6 43.81 -4.45 -15.29
C LEU A 6 42.73 -5.51 -14.98
N LYS A 7 43.15 -6.74 -14.65
CA LYS A 7 42.24 -7.85 -14.29
C LYS A 7 41.51 -7.59 -12.97
N SER A 8 42.19 -6.96 -12.01
CA SER A 8 41.61 -6.61 -10.70
C SER A 8 40.54 -5.52 -10.80
N ARG A 9 40.68 -4.55 -11.72
CA ARG A 9 39.69 -3.48 -11.91
C ARG A 9 38.40 -3.95 -12.58
N ILE A 10 38.47 -4.95 -13.47
CA ILE A 10 37.29 -5.54 -14.12
C ILE A 10 36.48 -6.38 -13.12
N VAL A 11 37.14 -7.11 -12.23
CA VAL A 11 36.47 -7.91 -11.20
C VAL A 11 35.68 -7.04 -10.20
N ILE A 12 36.21 -5.86 -9.86
CA ILE A 12 35.52 -4.91 -8.96
C ILE A 12 34.32 -4.26 -9.65
N LEU A 13 34.41 -3.94 -10.95
CA LEU A 13 33.30 -3.37 -11.72
C LEU A 13 32.15 -4.37 -11.93
N VAL A 14 32.46 -5.66 -12.08
CA VAL A 14 31.46 -6.75 -12.18
C VAL A 14 30.79 -7.03 -10.83
N LEU A 15 31.51 -6.91 -9.71
CA LEU A 15 30.94 -7.07 -8.36
C LEU A 15 29.96 -5.94 -7.99
N CYS A 16 30.16 -4.72 -8.49
CA CYS A 16 29.22 -3.61 -8.25
C CYS A 16 27.96 -3.68 -9.13
N PHE A 17 28.02 -4.30 -10.32
CA PHE A 17 26.84 -4.46 -11.18
C PHE A 17 25.92 -5.60 -10.74
N GLY A 18 26.43 -6.61 -10.03
CA GLY A 18 25.63 -7.74 -9.54
C GLY A 18 24.67 -7.42 -8.39
N ALA A 19 24.81 -6.26 -7.74
CA ALA A 19 24.09 -5.92 -6.51
C ALA A 19 23.02 -4.81 -6.66
N VAL A 20 22.68 -4.40 -7.89
CA VAL A 20 21.65 -3.34 -8.11
C VAL A 20 20.24 -3.92 -8.32
N CYS A 21 20.10 -5.22 -8.60
CA CYS A 21 18.79 -5.83 -8.85
C CYS A 21 18.30 -6.65 -7.66
N GLN A 22 17.96 -6.04 -6.51
CA GLN A 22 17.15 -6.76 -5.53
C GLN A 22 16.47 -5.94 -4.43
N TRP A 23 16.04 -4.70 -4.68
CA TRP A 23 15.18 -3.99 -3.70
C TRP A 23 14.01 -3.29 -4.37
N ALA A 24 13.19 -4.07 -5.07
CA ALA A 24 11.76 -3.84 -5.05
C ALA A 24 11.20 -4.97 -4.20
N ALA A 25 11.08 -4.77 -2.88
CA ALA A 25 10.19 -5.60 -2.09
C ALA A 25 8.81 -5.43 -2.72
N GLY A 26 8.42 -6.40 -3.56
CA GLY A 26 7.26 -6.30 -4.41
C GLY A 26 6.03 -6.14 -3.54
N GLN A 27 5.47 -4.94 -3.48
CA GLN A 27 4.12 -4.72 -3.00
C GLN A 27 3.21 -5.63 -3.83
N SER A 28 2.64 -6.66 -3.21
CA SER A 28 1.75 -7.60 -3.89
C SER A 28 0.32 -7.12 -3.76
N PHE A 29 -0.32 -6.73 -4.87
CA PHE A 29 -1.75 -6.44 -4.88
C PHE A 29 -2.52 -7.74 -5.13
N PRO A 30 -3.64 -8.03 -4.45
CA PRO A 30 -4.36 -9.28 -4.66
C PRO A 30 -5.03 -9.27 -6.05
N GLU A 31 -4.71 -10.28 -6.86
CA GLU A 31 -5.22 -10.41 -8.23
C GLU A 31 -6.02 -11.70 -8.44
N LYS A 32 -5.81 -12.74 -7.62
CA LYS A 32 -6.49 -14.04 -7.76
C LYS A 32 -7.72 -14.12 -6.86
N GLU A 33 -8.80 -14.74 -7.33
CA GLU A 33 -10.00 -14.95 -6.51
C GLU A 33 -9.67 -15.58 -5.16
N GLY A 34 -10.15 -14.97 -4.07
CA GLY A 34 -9.90 -15.46 -2.71
C GLY A 34 -8.54 -15.07 -2.12
N GLU A 35 -7.63 -14.49 -2.91
CA GLU A 35 -6.33 -14.02 -2.43
C GLU A 35 -6.50 -12.88 -1.43
N ARG A 36 -5.77 -12.99 -0.32
CA ARG A 36 -5.74 -11.99 0.74
C ARG A 36 -4.34 -11.45 0.91
N VAL A 37 -4.25 -10.14 1.07
CA VAL A 37 -2.98 -9.46 1.37
C VAL A 37 -3.20 -8.48 2.51
N TYR A 38 -2.23 -8.40 3.40
CA TYR A 38 -2.25 -7.57 4.60
C TYR A 38 -1.23 -6.45 4.47
N TYR A 39 -1.61 -5.26 4.92
CA TYR A 39 -0.73 -4.09 4.92
C TYR A 39 -0.79 -3.37 6.26
N ASP A 40 0.36 -2.91 6.74
CA ASP A 40 0.41 -1.89 7.77
C ASP A 40 -0.03 -0.56 7.17
N PHE A 41 -1.09 0.01 7.72
CA PHE A 41 -1.72 1.23 7.24
C PHE A 41 -1.49 2.37 8.23
N SER A 42 -1.12 3.54 7.70
CA SER A 42 -1.19 4.80 8.44
C SER A 42 -1.77 5.91 7.58
N MET A 43 -2.63 6.73 8.20
CA MET A 43 -3.16 7.98 7.69
C MET A 43 -2.78 9.08 8.68
N ARG A 44 -1.93 10.02 8.24
CA ARG A 44 -1.42 11.10 9.08
C ARG A 44 -1.78 12.47 8.54
N ARG A 45 -2.16 13.35 9.46
CA ARG A 45 -2.25 14.81 9.35
C ARG A 45 -1.51 15.41 10.56
N SER A 46 -1.17 16.70 10.52
CA SER A 46 -0.41 17.35 11.60
C SER A 46 -1.03 17.25 13.00
N ASP A 47 -2.36 17.09 13.07
CA ASP A 47 -3.17 17.08 14.30
C ASP A 47 -3.81 15.71 14.57
N MET A 48 -3.58 14.71 13.73
CA MET A 48 -4.29 13.43 13.79
C MET A 48 -3.49 12.33 13.10
N GLU A 49 -3.38 11.19 13.75
CA GLU A 49 -2.90 9.95 13.15
C GLU A 49 -3.90 8.82 13.40
N LEU A 50 -4.12 8.02 12.35
CA LEU A 50 -4.89 6.80 12.40
C LEU A 50 -4.05 5.71 11.76
N SER A 51 -3.76 4.66 12.54
CA SER A 51 -2.97 3.52 12.11
C SER A 51 -3.70 2.20 12.39
N GLY A 52 -3.28 1.16 11.68
CA GLY A 52 -3.94 -0.14 11.74
C GLY A 52 -3.44 -1.10 10.67
N ILE A 53 -4.18 -2.20 10.50
CA ILE A 53 -3.97 -3.16 9.42
C ILE A 53 -5.03 -2.94 8.36
N CYS A 54 -4.61 -2.82 7.10
CA CYS A 54 -5.48 -2.86 5.93
C CYS A 54 -5.44 -4.26 5.32
N ILE A 55 -6.58 -4.91 5.27
CA ILE A 55 -6.76 -6.25 4.69
C ILE A 55 -7.41 -6.06 3.33
N LEU A 56 -6.80 -6.59 2.27
CA LEU A 56 -7.37 -6.64 0.93
C LEU A 56 -7.72 -8.08 0.57
N LEU A 57 -8.89 -8.29 -0.03
CA LEU A 57 -9.37 -9.58 -0.52
C LEU A 57 -9.84 -9.42 -1.97
N CYS A 58 -9.25 -10.16 -2.90
CA CYS A 58 -9.76 -10.21 -4.28
C CYS A 58 -11.03 -11.07 -4.36
N SER A 59 -12.06 -10.50 -4.98
CA SER A 59 -13.37 -11.09 -5.20
C SER A 59 -13.90 -10.67 -6.57
N GLY A 60 -13.38 -11.33 -7.60
CA GLY A 60 -13.64 -11.15 -9.01
C GLY A 60 -13.11 -9.80 -9.48
N ASP A 61 -14.00 -8.99 -10.05
CA ASP A 61 -13.69 -7.63 -10.47
C ASP A 61 -13.70 -6.62 -9.30
N THR A 62 -13.75 -7.11 -8.05
CA THR A 62 -13.83 -6.28 -6.86
C THR A 62 -12.77 -6.68 -5.84
N VAL A 63 -12.05 -5.70 -5.31
CA VAL A 63 -11.22 -5.88 -4.11
C VAL A 63 -12.02 -5.38 -2.91
N LYS A 64 -12.31 -6.27 -1.96
CA LYS A 64 -12.89 -5.92 -0.66
C LYS A 64 -11.76 -5.51 0.27
N ALA A 65 -11.97 -4.45 1.04
CA ALA A 65 -10.97 -3.91 1.92
C ALA A 65 -11.55 -3.57 3.29
N SER A 66 -10.81 -3.90 4.34
CA SER A 66 -11.12 -3.52 5.72
C SER A 66 -9.88 -2.93 6.38
N ILE A 67 -10.03 -1.77 7.01
CA ILE A 67 -9.00 -1.14 7.82
C ILE A 67 -9.43 -1.30 9.26
N VAL A 68 -8.66 -2.05 10.03
CA VAL A 68 -8.87 -2.28 11.47
C VAL A 68 -7.77 -1.57 12.25
N ASN A 69 -8.10 -0.95 13.37
CA ASN A 69 -7.09 -0.36 14.25
C ASN A 69 -6.31 -1.46 15.01
N ASN A 70 -5.31 -1.03 15.78
CA ASN A 70 -4.47 -1.93 16.59
C ASN A 70 -5.22 -2.64 17.74
N PHE A 71 -6.49 -2.33 17.95
CA PHE A 71 -7.36 -2.96 18.96
C PHE A 71 -8.44 -3.85 18.32
N GLY A 72 -8.36 -4.11 17.01
CA GLY A 72 -9.30 -4.96 16.28
C GLY A 72 -10.63 -4.28 15.94
N ALA A 73 -10.81 -2.98 16.22
CA ALA A 73 -12.00 -2.26 15.84
C ALA A 73 -11.91 -1.81 14.37
N THR A 74 -12.95 -2.10 13.59
CA THR A 74 -13.06 -1.64 12.21
C THR A 74 -13.15 -0.11 12.15
N LEU A 75 -12.32 0.49 11.31
CA LEU A 75 -12.30 1.92 11.04
C LEU A 75 -12.99 2.25 9.71
N ILE A 76 -12.70 1.49 8.66
CA ILE A 76 -13.26 1.70 7.31
C ILE A 76 -13.41 0.35 6.62
N ASP A 77 -14.61 0.05 6.12
CA ASP A 77 -14.82 -1.04 5.16
C ASP A 77 -15.23 -0.44 3.81
N TYR A 78 -14.61 -0.94 2.76
CA TYR A 78 -14.89 -0.48 1.41
C TYR A 78 -14.65 -1.56 0.38
N SER A 79 -15.13 -1.33 -0.84
CA SER A 79 -14.78 -2.13 -1.99
C SER A 79 -14.33 -1.26 -3.15
N TYR A 80 -13.38 -1.80 -3.91
CA TYR A 80 -12.82 -1.19 -5.10
C TYR A 80 -13.17 -2.04 -6.32
N ASP A 81 -14.01 -1.49 -7.21
CA ASP A 81 -14.30 -2.07 -8.52
C ASP A 81 -13.09 -1.80 -9.43
N THR A 82 -12.37 -2.84 -9.82
CA THR A 82 -11.11 -2.75 -10.57
C THR A 82 -11.33 -2.31 -12.01
N LYS A 83 -12.49 -2.63 -12.61
CA LYS A 83 -12.87 -2.25 -13.97
C LYS A 83 -13.30 -0.79 -14.08
N LYS A 84 -14.11 -0.32 -13.13
CA LYS A 84 -14.66 1.06 -13.11
C LYS A 84 -13.79 2.03 -12.32
N SER A 85 -12.77 1.53 -11.65
CA SER A 85 -11.92 2.28 -10.71
C SER A 85 -12.78 3.09 -9.71
N LYS A 86 -13.73 2.43 -9.06
CA LYS A 86 -14.75 3.07 -8.22
C LYS A 86 -14.73 2.50 -6.80
N ILE A 87 -14.77 3.41 -5.82
CA ILE A 87 -14.85 3.07 -4.40
C ILE A 87 -16.30 3.10 -3.93
N LYS A 88 -16.72 2.04 -3.25
CA LYS A 88 -17.94 2.00 -2.43
C LYS A 88 -17.54 1.86 -0.96
N LEU A 89 -17.94 2.84 -0.14
CA LEU A 89 -17.76 2.77 1.32
C LEU A 89 -18.94 1.98 1.91
N HIS A 90 -18.66 0.93 2.65
CA HIS A 90 -19.65 0.11 3.36
C HIS A 90 -19.76 0.55 4.81
N TYR A 91 -18.60 0.78 5.45
CA TYR A 91 -18.52 1.27 6.82
C TYR A 91 -17.49 2.38 6.93
N VAL A 92 -17.78 3.37 7.77
CA VAL A 92 -16.83 4.41 8.20
C VAL A 92 -17.14 4.67 9.66
N PHE A 93 -16.14 4.51 10.51
CA PHE A 93 -16.23 4.79 11.94
C PHE A 93 -16.73 6.22 12.19
N GLU A 94 -17.53 6.37 13.25
CA GLU A 94 -18.35 7.55 13.53
C GLU A 94 -17.59 8.88 13.45
N LYS A 95 -16.38 9.00 14.01
CA LYS A 95 -15.63 10.27 13.96
C LYS A 95 -15.21 10.68 12.55
N LEU A 96 -15.12 9.72 11.61
CA LEU A 96 -14.84 9.97 10.19
C LEU A 96 -16.12 9.99 9.32
N ASN A 97 -17.29 9.69 9.90
CA ASN A 97 -18.55 9.55 9.17
C ASN A 97 -19.26 10.89 8.90
N LYS A 98 -18.49 11.93 8.53
CA LYS A 98 -19.06 13.19 8.04
C LYS A 98 -19.09 13.19 6.52
N TRP A 99 -20.14 13.74 5.92
CA TRP A 99 -20.38 13.66 4.47
C TRP A 99 -19.18 14.16 3.63
N TYR A 100 -18.53 15.25 4.08
CA TYR A 100 -17.39 15.85 3.38
C TYR A 100 -16.12 14.99 3.54
N ILE A 101 -15.92 14.38 4.72
CA ILE A 101 -14.83 13.42 4.97
C ILE A 101 -15.01 12.20 4.09
N ARG A 102 -16.23 11.65 3.99
CA ARG A 102 -16.54 10.51 3.11
C ARG A 102 -16.20 10.80 1.64
N ARG A 103 -16.42 12.04 1.17
CA ARG A 103 -16.06 12.44 -0.20
C ARG A 103 -14.54 12.42 -0.40
N VAL A 104 -13.76 12.97 0.55
CA VAL A 104 -12.30 12.94 0.51
C VAL A 104 -11.77 11.51 0.61
N LEU A 105 -12.30 10.70 1.52
CA LEU A 105 -11.94 9.29 1.69
C LEU A 105 -12.14 8.50 0.40
N LYS A 106 -13.30 8.59 -0.27
CA LYS A 106 -13.52 7.88 -1.54
C LYS A 106 -12.48 8.24 -2.60
N ARG A 107 -12.14 9.53 -2.71
CA ARG A 107 -11.13 10.00 -3.67
C ARG A 107 -9.74 9.49 -3.32
N ASN A 108 -9.36 9.59 -2.05
CA ASN A 108 -8.03 9.19 -1.60
C ASN A 108 -7.88 7.66 -1.64
N LEU A 109 -8.86 6.88 -1.18
CA LEU A 109 -8.86 5.42 -1.28
C LEU A 109 -8.77 4.93 -2.72
N LYS A 110 -9.41 5.61 -3.68
CA LYS A 110 -9.22 5.30 -5.12
C LYS A 110 -7.76 5.47 -5.53
N LYS A 111 -7.13 6.58 -5.12
CA LYS A 111 -5.73 6.86 -5.46
C LYS A 111 -4.78 5.87 -4.78
N ILE A 112 -5.03 5.53 -3.52
CA ILE A 112 -4.30 4.51 -2.77
C ILE A 112 -4.41 3.15 -3.46
N MET A 113 -5.60 2.71 -3.87
CA MET A 113 -5.79 1.45 -4.59
C MET A 113 -5.02 1.40 -5.91
N LEU A 114 -4.96 2.52 -6.63
CA LEU A 114 -4.15 2.61 -7.86
C LEU A 114 -2.65 2.56 -7.55
N ALA A 115 -2.20 3.25 -6.50
CA ALA A 115 -0.81 3.29 -6.05
C ALA A 115 -0.33 1.91 -5.54
N MET A 116 -1.13 1.22 -4.73
CA MET A 116 -0.86 -0.16 -4.30
C MET A 116 -0.69 -1.08 -5.51
N ARG A 117 -1.56 -0.95 -6.52
CA ARG A 117 -1.49 -1.76 -7.74
C ARG A 117 -0.28 -1.43 -8.62
N SER A 118 0.22 -0.19 -8.60
CA SER A 118 1.48 0.19 -9.28
C SER A 118 2.73 -0.19 -8.47
N GLY A 119 2.57 -0.80 -7.29
CA GLY A 119 3.66 -1.20 -6.42
C GLY A 119 4.22 -0.07 -5.56
N GLU A 120 3.53 1.08 -5.48
CA GLU A 120 3.87 2.14 -4.54
C GLU A 120 3.45 1.74 -3.11
N SER A 121 4.03 2.38 -2.10
CA SER A 121 3.74 2.11 -0.68
C SER A 121 3.16 3.32 0.06
N SER A 122 2.94 4.43 -0.66
CA SER A 122 2.47 5.67 -0.08
C SER A 122 1.67 6.52 -1.06
N TYR A 123 0.84 7.42 -0.54
CA TYR A 123 0.11 8.41 -1.30
C TYR A 123 -0.07 9.68 -0.47
N LYS A 124 0.01 10.86 -1.11
CA LYS A 124 -0.15 12.15 -0.43
C LYS A 124 -1.24 13.00 -1.06
N ASP A 125 -2.19 13.44 -0.24
CA ASP A 125 -3.21 14.41 -0.61
C ASP A 125 -2.82 15.79 -0.08
N VAL A 126 -2.11 16.54 -0.92
CA VAL A 126 -1.58 17.87 -0.58
C VAL A 126 -2.70 18.84 -0.16
N ARG A 127 -3.87 18.76 -0.81
CA ARG A 127 -5.00 19.67 -0.55
C ARG A 127 -5.52 19.57 0.89
N HIS A 128 -5.62 18.36 1.42
CA HIS A 128 -6.13 18.11 2.77
C HIS A 128 -5.01 17.82 3.78
N LYS A 129 -3.74 17.96 3.36
CA LYS A 129 -2.54 17.70 4.17
C LYS A 129 -2.53 16.28 4.77
N LEU A 130 -3.06 15.30 4.03
CA LEU A 130 -3.10 13.91 4.44
C LEU A 130 -1.98 13.13 3.75
N SER A 131 -1.27 12.32 4.52
CA SER A 131 -0.28 11.36 4.02
C SER A 131 -0.71 9.95 4.40
N TYR A 132 -0.58 9.03 3.46
CA TYR A 132 -0.96 7.64 3.61
C TYR A 132 0.25 6.75 3.36
N THR A 133 0.44 5.73 4.19
CA THR A 133 1.39 4.64 3.97
C THR A 133 0.68 3.31 4.07
N PHE A 134 1.12 2.37 3.25
CA PHE A 134 0.60 1.01 3.15
C PHE A 134 1.78 0.10 2.84
N ILE A 135 2.30 -0.56 3.87
CA ILE A 135 3.50 -1.39 3.76
C ILE A 135 3.04 -2.83 3.85
N LEU A 136 3.45 -3.64 2.88
CA LEU A 136 3.11 -5.06 2.85
C LEU A 136 3.54 -5.73 4.16
N ASN A 137 2.59 -6.39 4.83
CA ASN A 137 2.81 -7.08 6.08
C ASN A 137 2.90 -8.59 5.81
N HIS A 138 4.10 -9.14 5.93
CA HIS A 138 4.41 -10.55 5.66
C HIS A 138 4.19 -11.46 6.88
N ASP A 139 3.91 -10.90 8.06
CA ASP A 139 3.89 -11.64 9.32
C ASP A 139 2.53 -12.29 9.64
N ILE A 140 1.48 -11.93 8.89
CA ILE A 140 0.09 -12.36 9.15
C ILE A 140 -0.30 -13.63 8.36
N GLU A 141 0.57 -14.14 7.48
CA GLU A 141 0.33 -15.39 6.72
C GLU A 141 0.71 -16.69 7.50
N LYS A 142 1.11 -16.58 8.77
CA LYS A 142 1.47 -17.74 9.62
C LYS A 142 0.31 -18.27 10.46
#